data_AF-A0A356FSR6-F1
#
_entry.id   AF-A0A356FSR6-F1
#
_cell.length_a   1.000
_cell.length_b   1.000
_cell.length_c   1.000
_cell.angle_alpha   90.00
_cell.angle_beta   90.00
_cell.angle_gamma   90.00
#
_symmetry.space_group_name_H-M   'P 1'
#
loop_
_entity.id
_entity.type
_entity.pdbx_description
1 polymer ?
#
loop_
_entity_poly.entity_id
_entity_poly.type
_entity_poly.pdbx_seq_one_letter_code
_entity_poly.pdbx_strand_id
1 'polypeptide(L)'
;MFEDHNSTIYDIIKAADLLDANVLIELDNSHRKTGKSLANAVIDADLIERSKLLSSIANYLGYQFVENNDISIDDSVASLVSVDVARMYAVVPYELEGTSLKLLAKDPFNQSIVDDLTFSLNKDITIVVCDPRTVDALIIDTYGEENTSIDEILGGLGDKFSETVEEISEKNLADVANQTPIIRFVNLVLQQAIKDKASDVHFEPFEDQFRIRYRIDGALYEMAPPPKNLAIPVISRIKVLSNMN
;
A
#
# COMPACT_ATOMS: atom_id res chain seq x y z
N MET A 1 -12.37 -1.40 0.90
CA MET A 1 -11.34 -2.45 0.79
C MET A 1 -11.21 -2.82 -0.67
N PHE A 2 -9.99 -3.04 -1.18
CA PHE A 2 -9.74 -3.50 -2.56
C PHE A 2 -10.42 -2.62 -3.64
N GLU A 3 -10.29 -1.29 -3.53
CA GLU A 3 -10.95 -0.33 -4.43
C GLU A 3 -10.52 -0.50 -5.90
N ASP A 4 -9.30 -0.97 -6.14
CA ASP A 4 -8.78 -1.22 -7.48
C ASP A 4 -9.24 -2.55 -8.10
N HIS A 5 -9.90 -3.41 -7.31
CA HIS A 5 -10.27 -4.78 -7.71
C HIS A 5 -11.79 -5.02 -7.79
N ASN A 6 -12.59 -3.97 -7.97
CA ASN A 6 -14.05 -4.07 -7.99
C ASN A 6 -14.60 -5.06 -9.03
N SER A 7 -14.01 -5.14 -10.23
CA SER A 7 -14.43 -6.09 -11.27
C SER A 7 -14.19 -7.54 -10.84
N THR A 8 -13.01 -7.83 -10.29
CA THR A 8 -12.66 -9.15 -9.77
C THR A 8 -13.56 -9.53 -8.59
N ILE A 9 -13.85 -8.58 -7.69
CA ILE A 9 -14.78 -8.80 -6.57
C ILE A 9 -16.18 -9.14 -7.07
N TYR A 10 -16.66 -8.45 -8.11
CA TYR A 10 -17.95 -8.75 -8.73
C TYR A 10 -17.98 -10.20 -9.24
N ASP A 11 -16.93 -10.62 -9.96
CA ASP A 11 -16.83 -11.98 -10.49
C ASP A 11 -16.75 -13.03 -9.37
N ILE A 12 -16.03 -12.74 -8.28
CA ILE A 12 -15.95 -13.62 -7.10
C ILE A 12 -17.32 -13.80 -6.44
N ILE A 13 -18.04 -12.70 -6.19
CA ILE A 13 -19.37 -12.73 -5.55
C ILE A 13 -20.35 -13.54 -6.41
N LYS A 14 -20.29 -13.34 -7.73
CA LYS A 14 -21.13 -14.06 -8.70
C LYS A 14 -20.75 -15.55 -8.78
N ALA A 15 -19.46 -15.88 -8.83
CA ALA A 15 -19.01 -17.27 -8.95
C ALA A 15 -19.27 -18.09 -7.67
N ALA A 16 -19.20 -17.45 -6.51
CA ALA A 16 -19.48 -18.07 -5.22
C ALA A 16 -20.98 -18.06 -4.84
N ASP A 17 -21.85 -17.57 -5.72
CA ASP A 17 -23.31 -17.47 -5.53
C ASP A 17 -23.68 -16.83 -4.16
N LEU A 18 -22.94 -15.80 -3.78
CA LEU A 18 -23.09 -15.16 -2.46
C LEU A 18 -24.30 -14.23 -2.40
N LEU A 19 -24.81 -13.81 -3.57
CA LEU A 19 -25.86 -12.80 -3.68
C LEU A 19 -26.71 -13.03 -4.94
N ASP A 20 -27.99 -12.66 -4.88
CA ASP A 20 -28.86 -12.63 -6.05
C ASP A 20 -28.28 -11.71 -7.14
N ALA A 21 -28.33 -12.18 -8.40
CA ALA A 21 -27.75 -11.50 -9.54
C ALA A 21 -28.32 -10.08 -9.75
N ASN A 22 -29.62 -9.87 -9.47
CA ASN A 22 -30.22 -8.55 -9.64
C ASN A 22 -29.73 -7.57 -8.58
N VAL A 23 -29.62 -8.02 -7.33
CA VAL A 23 -29.10 -7.21 -6.23
C VAL A 23 -27.62 -6.86 -6.48
N LEU A 24 -26.84 -7.80 -7.04
CA LEU A 24 -25.43 -7.57 -7.36
C LEU A 24 -25.28 -6.52 -8.47
N ILE A 25 -26.13 -6.56 -9.50
CA ILE A 25 -26.15 -5.57 -10.58
C ILE A 25 -26.54 -4.18 -10.05
N GLU A 26 -27.52 -4.10 -9.14
CA GLU A 26 -27.91 -2.82 -8.53
C GLU A 26 -26.77 -2.20 -7.72
N LEU A 27 -26.04 -3.02 -6.94
CA LEU A 27 -24.87 -2.57 -6.19
C LEU A 27 -23.69 -2.21 -7.09
N ASP A 28 -23.45 -2.95 -8.17
CA ASP A 28 -22.44 -2.61 -9.19
C ASP A 28 -22.69 -1.22 -9.77
N ASN A 29 -23.95 -0.94 -10.12
CA ASN A 29 -24.34 0.37 -10.64
C ASN A 29 -24.25 1.48 -9.57
N SER A 30 -24.55 1.17 -8.32
CA SER A 30 -24.47 2.12 -7.20
C SER A 30 -23.02 2.50 -6.86
N HIS A 31 -22.11 1.53 -6.78
CA HIS A 31 -20.71 1.83 -6.46
C HIS A 31 -20.04 2.61 -7.60
N ARG A 32 -20.32 2.28 -8.87
CA ARG A 32 -19.80 3.03 -10.03
C ARG A 32 -20.21 4.51 -10.02
N LYS A 33 -21.39 4.83 -9.47
CA LYS A 33 -21.86 6.22 -9.32
C LYS A 33 -21.23 6.93 -8.13
N THR A 34 -20.89 6.21 -7.07
CA THR A 34 -20.40 6.78 -5.81
C THR A 34 -18.88 6.73 -5.66
N GLY A 35 -18.18 5.95 -6.49
CA GLY A 35 -16.73 5.70 -6.42
C GLY A 35 -16.31 4.83 -5.23
N LYS A 36 -17.25 4.26 -4.47
CA LYS A 36 -16.94 3.42 -3.31
C LYS A 36 -16.53 2.02 -3.74
N SER A 37 -15.75 1.33 -2.90
CA SER A 37 -15.46 -0.09 -3.07
C SER A 37 -16.74 -0.94 -3.10
N LEU A 38 -16.86 -1.81 -4.10
CA LEU A 38 -17.96 -2.79 -4.19
C LEU A 38 -17.97 -3.71 -2.97
N ALA A 39 -16.80 -4.20 -2.53
CA ALA A 39 -16.67 -5.05 -1.35
C ALA A 39 -17.18 -4.36 -0.08
N ASN A 40 -16.88 -3.07 0.11
CA ASN A 40 -17.47 -2.32 1.23
C ASN A 40 -18.97 -2.16 1.06
N ALA A 41 -19.47 -1.89 -0.15
CA ALA A 41 -20.90 -1.67 -0.40
C ALA A 41 -21.76 -2.90 -0.07
N VAL A 42 -21.32 -4.12 -0.41
CA VAL A 42 -22.07 -5.35 -0.02
C VAL A 42 -22.03 -5.64 1.48
N ILE A 43 -20.91 -5.32 2.16
CA ILE A 43 -20.79 -5.53 3.60
C ILE A 43 -21.60 -4.47 4.38
N ASP A 44 -21.52 -3.20 3.98
CA ASP A 44 -22.22 -2.09 4.63
C ASP A 44 -23.75 -2.21 4.47
N ALA A 45 -24.20 -2.87 3.40
CA ALA A 45 -25.61 -3.21 3.17
C ALA A 45 -26.08 -4.45 3.96
N ASP A 46 -25.19 -5.08 4.75
CA ASP A 46 -25.45 -6.31 5.53
C ASP A 46 -25.94 -7.49 4.68
N LEU A 47 -25.52 -7.53 3.41
CA LEU A 47 -25.94 -8.55 2.46
C LEU A 47 -24.99 -9.76 2.44
N ILE A 48 -23.71 -9.53 2.70
CA ILE A 48 -22.68 -10.56 2.77
C ILE A 48 -21.83 -10.30 4.02
N GLU A 49 -21.69 -11.32 4.86
CA GLU A 49 -20.77 -11.27 5.99
C GLU A 49 -19.32 -11.10 5.51
N ARG A 50 -18.55 -10.26 6.21
CA ARG A 50 -17.17 -9.95 5.85
C ARG A 50 -16.29 -11.20 5.74
N SER A 51 -16.38 -12.12 6.71
CA SER A 51 -15.61 -13.38 6.71
C SER A 51 -15.96 -14.27 5.51
N LYS A 52 -17.23 -14.30 5.11
CA LYS A 52 -17.69 -15.04 3.93
C LYS A 52 -17.14 -14.47 2.63
N LEU A 53 -17.09 -13.13 2.51
CA LEU A 53 -16.47 -12.47 1.37
C LEU A 53 -14.95 -12.75 1.30
N LEU A 54 -14.25 -12.57 2.42
CA LEU A 54 -12.79 -12.76 2.49
C LEU A 54 -12.38 -14.22 2.25
N SER A 55 -13.12 -15.19 2.79
CA SER A 55 -12.88 -16.61 2.52
C SER A 55 -13.13 -16.97 1.06
N SER A 56 -14.12 -16.35 0.41
CA SER A 56 -14.38 -16.54 -1.02
C SER A 56 -13.29 -15.91 -1.89
N ILE A 57 -12.75 -14.74 -1.49
CA ILE A 57 -11.57 -14.14 -2.12
C ILE A 57 -10.35 -15.06 -1.99
N ALA A 58 -10.09 -15.58 -0.79
CA ALA A 58 -8.98 -16.51 -0.55
C ALA A 58 -9.08 -17.75 -1.44
N ASN A 59 -10.26 -18.37 -1.49
CA ASN A 59 -10.52 -19.53 -2.35
C ASN A 59 -10.30 -19.23 -3.83
N TYR A 60 -10.75 -18.07 -4.31
CA TYR A 60 -10.55 -17.64 -5.69
C TYR A 60 -9.08 -17.43 -6.05
N LEU A 61 -8.30 -16.86 -5.13
CA LEU A 61 -6.87 -16.61 -5.31
C LEU A 61 -6.00 -17.85 -5.03
N GLY A 62 -6.57 -18.92 -4.48
CA GLY A 62 -5.83 -20.11 -4.07
C GLY A 62 -5.04 -19.93 -2.77
N TYR A 63 -5.43 -18.98 -1.92
CA TYR A 63 -4.80 -18.69 -0.63
C TYR A 63 -5.60 -19.24 0.54
N GLN A 64 -4.94 -19.35 1.69
CA GLN A 64 -5.61 -19.67 2.96
C GLN A 64 -6.29 -18.43 3.54
N PHE A 65 -7.37 -18.63 4.29
CA PHE A 65 -8.06 -17.57 5.03
C PHE A 65 -7.95 -17.83 6.53
N VAL A 66 -7.62 -16.79 7.29
CA VAL A 66 -7.60 -16.81 8.76
C VAL A 66 -8.63 -15.82 9.29
N GLU A 67 -9.54 -16.32 10.13
CA GLU A 67 -10.64 -15.55 10.73
C GLU A 67 -10.29 -14.97 12.11
N ASN A 68 -9.31 -15.55 12.82
CA ASN A 68 -8.99 -15.18 14.19
C ASN A 68 -8.39 -13.76 14.28
N ASN A 69 -8.89 -12.98 15.24
CA ASN A 69 -8.32 -11.67 15.60
C ASN A 69 -7.23 -11.74 16.68
N ASP A 70 -7.12 -12.86 17.41
CA ASP A 70 -6.06 -13.08 18.41
C ASP A 70 -4.81 -13.69 17.76
N ILE A 71 -4.29 -13.02 16.74
CA ILE A 71 -3.03 -13.40 16.10
C ILE A 71 -1.91 -12.75 16.90
N SER A 72 -1.04 -13.57 17.49
CA SER A 72 0.21 -13.11 18.11
C SER A 72 1.37 -13.51 17.21
N ILE A 73 2.20 -12.53 16.84
CA ILE A 73 3.40 -12.78 16.03
C ILE A 73 4.58 -13.01 16.97
N ASP A 74 5.31 -14.11 16.75
CA ASP A 74 6.54 -14.39 17.49
C ASP A 74 7.65 -13.43 17.04
N ASP A 75 8.40 -12.85 17.98
CA ASP A 75 9.49 -11.89 17.69
C ASP A 75 10.51 -12.45 16.70
N SER A 76 10.75 -13.77 16.75
CA SER A 76 11.65 -14.46 15.82
C SER A 76 11.15 -14.39 14.37
N VAL A 77 9.84 -14.44 14.16
CA VAL A 77 9.18 -14.34 12.86
C VAL A 77 9.04 -12.87 12.44
N ALA A 78 8.68 -11.99 13.37
CA ALA A 78 8.59 -10.54 13.15
C ALA A 78 9.90 -9.96 12.61
N SER A 79 11.04 -10.40 13.16
CA SER A 79 12.37 -9.91 12.78
C SER A 79 12.81 -10.29 11.35
N LEU A 80 12.13 -11.23 10.70
CA LEU A 80 12.42 -11.64 9.31
C LEU A 80 12.04 -10.56 8.29
N VAL A 81 11.06 -9.72 8.62
CA VAL A 81 10.60 -8.63 7.76
C VAL A 81 10.89 -7.32 8.48
N SER A 82 11.65 -6.43 7.83
CA SER A 82 11.91 -5.12 8.42
C SER A 82 10.61 -4.29 8.48
N VAL A 83 10.52 -3.41 9.48
CA VAL A 83 9.37 -2.50 9.62
C VAL A 83 9.06 -1.71 8.35
N ASP A 84 10.11 -1.29 7.63
CA ASP A 84 9.99 -0.52 6.41
C ASP A 84 9.30 -1.33 5.29
N VAL A 85 9.66 -2.61 5.18
CA VAL A 85 9.09 -3.54 4.20
C VAL A 85 7.66 -3.93 4.58
N ALA A 86 7.44 -4.27 5.86
CA ALA A 86 6.13 -4.59 6.41
C ALA A 86 5.11 -3.46 6.14
N ARG A 87 5.50 -2.20 6.41
CA ARG A 87 4.66 -1.03 6.15
C ARG A 87 4.51 -0.74 4.66
N MET A 88 5.56 -0.87 3.86
CA MET A 88 5.52 -0.60 2.41
C MET A 88 4.52 -1.51 1.70
N TYR A 89 4.60 -2.82 1.94
CA TYR A 89 3.71 -3.80 1.31
C TYR A 89 2.41 -3.99 2.10
N ALA A 90 2.27 -3.34 3.25
CA ALA A 90 1.19 -3.56 4.20
C ALA A 90 1.00 -5.06 4.51
N VAL A 91 2.08 -5.69 4.95
CA VAL A 91 2.15 -7.12 5.28
C VAL A 91 2.72 -7.35 6.68
N VAL A 92 2.33 -8.46 7.29
CA VAL A 92 2.88 -8.93 8.57
C VAL A 92 3.31 -10.39 8.43
N PRO A 93 4.53 -10.76 8.85
CA PRO A 93 4.94 -12.16 8.85
C PRO A 93 4.15 -12.93 9.90
N TYR A 94 3.55 -14.05 9.49
CA TYR A 94 2.63 -14.83 10.32
C TYR A 94 3.28 -16.10 10.85
N GLU A 95 3.89 -16.89 9.96
CA GLU A 95 4.43 -18.20 10.32
C GLU A 95 5.59 -18.56 9.40
N LEU A 96 6.67 -19.11 9.98
CA LEU A 96 7.80 -19.64 9.25
C LEU A 96 7.82 -21.18 9.37
N GLU A 97 7.68 -21.86 8.23
CA GLU A 97 7.81 -23.31 8.11
C GLU A 97 9.01 -23.65 7.21
N GLY A 98 10.17 -23.87 7.82
CA GLY A 98 11.41 -24.15 7.08
C GLY A 98 11.86 -22.95 6.22
N THR A 99 11.71 -23.06 4.90
CA THR A 99 11.98 -21.95 3.95
C THR A 99 10.73 -21.17 3.59
N SER A 100 9.54 -21.68 3.90
CA SER A 100 8.28 -21.02 3.56
C SER A 100 7.87 -20.03 4.63
N LEU A 101 7.64 -18.79 4.23
CA LEU A 101 7.17 -17.71 5.10
C LEU A 101 5.76 -17.30 4.68
N LYS A 102 4.80 -17.52 5.58
CA LYS A 102 3.42 -17.05 5.41
C LYS A 102 3.33 -15.60 5.82
N LEU A 103 2.73 -14.77 4.98
CA LEU A 103 2.50 -13.36 5.24
C LEU A 103 1.00 -13.06 5.23
N LEU A 104 0.54 -12.30 6.21
CA LEU A 104 -0.78 -11.66 6.17
C LEU A 104 -0.65 -10.39 5.35
N ALA A 105 -1.43 -10.25 4.29
CA ALA A 105 -1.39 -9.08 3.42
C ALA A 105 -2.69 -8.29 3.51
N LYS A 106 -2.57 -6.96 3.62
CA LYS A 106 -3.72 -6.06 3.57
C LYS A 106 -4.43 -6.13 2.23
N ASP A 107 -3.67 -6.28 1.14
CA ASP A 107 -4.16 -6.49 -0.21
C ASP A 107 -3.64 -7.82 -0.78
N PRO A 108 -4.45 -8.89 -0.80
CA PRO A 108 -4.04 -10.18 -1.31
C PRO A 108 -4.02 -10.24 -2.85
N PHE A 109 -4.50 -9.21 -3.56
CA PHE A 109 -4.46 -9.18 -5.02
C PHE A 109 -3.11 -8.67 -5.56
N ASN A 110 -2.28 -8.08 -4.71
CA ASN A 110 -0.97 -7.57 -5.09
C ASN A 110 0.06 -8.71 -5.20
N GLN A 111 0.22 -9.24 -6.42
CA GLN A 111 1.15 -10.33 -6.71
C GLN A 111 2.62 -9.95 -6.52
N SER A 112 2.97 -8.67 -6.66
CA SER A 112 4.36 -8.20 -6.49
C SER A 112 4.91 -8.45 -5.09
N ILE A 113 4.04 -8.55 -4.07
CA ILE A 113 4.43 -8.93 -2.70
C ILE A 113 5.20 -10.25 -2.70
N VAL A 114 4.70 -11.26 -3.43
CA VAL A 114 5.29 -12.60 -3.44
C VAL A 114 6.65 -12.56 -4.12
N ASP A 115 6.73 -11.96 -5.31
CA ASP A 115 7.96 -11.93 -6.11
C ASP A 115 9.08 -11.14 -5.40
N ASP A 116 8.76 -9.93 -4.92
CA ASP A 116 9.74 -9.02 -4.31
C ASP A 116 10.27 -9.55 -2.97
N LEU A 117 9.38 -10.12 -2.15
CA LEU A 117 9.76 -10.64 -0.84
C LEU A 117 10.44 -12.02 -0.95
N THR A 118 10.09 -12.82 -1.96
CA THR A 118 10.81 -14.06 -2.25
C THR A 118 12.27 -13.77 -2.58
N PHE A 119 12.51 -12.77 -3.43
CA PHE A 119 13.85 -12.36 -3.82
C PHE A 119 14.63 -11.73 -2.65
N SER A 120 14.03 -10.77 -1.95
CA SER A 120 14.73 -10.01 -0.89
C SER A 120 14.99 -10.83 0.38
N LEU A 121 14.09 -11.74 0.74
CA LEU A 121 14.20 -12.55 1.96
C LEU A 121 14.82 -13.93 1.69
N ASN A 122 14.96 -14.33 0.43
CA ASN A 122 15.40 -15.66 0.01
C ASN A 122 14.58 -16.78 0.70
N LYS A 123 13.26 -16.62 0.67
CA LYS A 123 12.25 -17.49 1.29
C LYS A 123 11.08 -17.70 0.35
N ASP A 124 10.38 -18.82 0.49
CA ASP A 124 9.17 -19.12 -0.29
C ASP A 124 7.97 -18.39 0.32
N ILE A 125 7.55 -17.29 -0.29
CA ILE A 125 6.48 -16.44 0.27
C ILE A 125 5.11 -17.00 -0.08
N THR A 126 4.22 -17.11 0.91
CA THR A 126 2.82 -17.46 0.71
C THR A 126 1.92 -16.41 1.36
N ILE A 127 0.95 -15.90 0.62
CA ILE A 127 -0.05 -14.96 1.17
C ILE A 127 -1.14 -15.73 1.89
N VAL A 128 -1.52 -15.22 3.06
CA VAL A 128 -2.68 -15.64 3.84
C VAL A 128 -3.64 -14.45 3.92
N VAL A 129 -4.89 -14.67 3.53
CA VAL A 129 -5.94 -13.64 3.55
C VAL A 129 -6.48 -13.52 4.97
N CYS A 130 -6.62 -12.29 5.44
CA CYS A 130 -7.34 -11.96 6.68
C CYS A 130 -8.08 -10.63 6.49
N ASP A 131 -8.75 -10.13 7.54
CA ASP A 131 -9.34 -8.80 7.49
C ASP A 131 -8.22 -7.73 7.35
N PRO A 132 -8.28 -6.85 6.33
CA PRO A 132 -7.34 -5.73 6.19
C PRO A 132 -7.16 -4.90 7.46
N ARG A 133 -8.21 -4.78 8.30
CA ARG A 133 -8.14 -4.08 9.59
C ARG A 133 -7.26 -4.79 10.60
N THR A 134 -7.25 -6.12 10.58
CA THR A 134 -6.41 -6.94 11.45
C THR A 134 -4.94 -6.79 11.07
N VAL A 135 -4.62 -6.72 9.77
CA VAL A 135 -3.25 -6.43 9.30
C VAL A 135 -2.76 -5.08 9.81
N ASP A 136 -3.57 -4.03 9.65
CA ASP A 136 -3.20 -2.68 10.14
C ASP A 136 -2.91 -2.70 11.65
N ALA A 137 -3.75 -3.38 12.45
CA ALA A 137 -3.55 -3.51 13.88
C ALA A 137 -2.28 -4.31 14.23
N LEU A 138 -2.02 -5.42 13.53
CA LEU A 138 -0.84 -6.25 13.75
C LEU A 138 0.47 -5.55 13.39
N ILE A 139 0.49 -4.70 12.35
CA ILE A 139 1.67 -3.90 12.01
C ILE A 139 2.03 -2.98 13.19
N ILE A 140 1.01 -2.34 13.78
CA ILE A 140 1.19 -1.43 14.92
C ILE A 140 1.63 -2.20 16.16
N ASP A 141 1.02 -3.35 16.45
CA ASP A 141 1.37 -4.18 17.61
C ASP A 141 2.78 -4.77 17.51
N THR A 142 3.16 -5.25 16.33
CA THR A 142 4.44 -5.93 16.09
C THR A 142 5.62 -4.95 15.98
N TYR A 143 5.42 -3.80 15.33
CA TYR A 143 6.50 -2.86 14.99
C TYR A 143 6.38 -1.49 15.65
N GLY A 144 5.32 -1.26 16.43
CA GLY A 144 5.00 0.04 17.03
C GLY A 144 4.33 1.02 16.07
N GLU A 145 3.75 2.08 16.65
CA GLU A 145 3.19 3.21 15.89
C GLU A 145 4.30 3.96 15.12
N GLU A 146 3.95 4.42 13.92
CA GLU A 146 4.85 5.22 13.08
C GLU A 146 4.93 6.66 13.63
N ASN A 147 5.97 6.93 14.43
CA ASN A 147 6.35 8.29 14.80
C ASN A 147 7.44 8.88 13.89
N THR A 148 7.67 8.28 12.72
CA THR A 148 8.72 8.73 11.80
C THR A 148 8.31 10.06 11.17
N SER A 149 9.04 11.11 11.54
CA SER A 149 8.83 12.43 10.96
C SER A 149 9.35 12.47 9.52
N ILE A 150 8.76 13.34 8.70
CA ILE A 150 9.22 13.58 7.33
C ILE A 150 10.72 13.96 7.32
N ASP A 151 11.17 14.67 8.36
CA ASP A 151 12.56 15.10 8.52
C ASP A 151 13.55 13.93 8.72
N GLU A 152 13.17 12.88 9.44
CA GLU A 152 14.01 11.68 9.63
C GLU A 152 14.23 10.91 8.32
N ILE A 153 13.19 10.81 7.49
CA ILE A 153 13.26 10.14 6.19
C ILE A 153 14.09 10.98 5.21
N LEU A 154 13.93 12.31 5.21
CA LEU A 154 14.76 13.22 4.43
C LEU A 154 16.24 13.09 4.78
N GLY A 155 16.57 12.94 6.06
CA GLY A 155 17.94 12.69 6.52
C GLY A 155 18.55 11.41 5.94
N GLY A 156 17.80 10.31 5.89
CA GLY A 156 18.27 9.04 5.33
C GLY A 156 18.32 8.96 3.80
N LEU A 157 17.50 9.78 3.12
CA LEU A 157 17.46 9.86 1.65
C LEU A 157 18.60 10.71 1.08
N GLY A 158 18.98 11.80 1.76
CA GLY A 158 20.06 12.69 1.33
C GLY A 158 21.38 11.97 1.09
N ASP A 159 21.76 11.07 2.00
CA ASP A 159 23.02 10.33 1.95
C ASP A 159 23.01 9.21 0.88
N LYS A 160 21.89 8.52 0.66
CA LYS A 160 21.82 7.38 -0.27
C LYS A 160 21.78 7.78 -1.75
N PHE A 161 21.26 8.97 -2.07
CA PHE A 161 21.05 9.42 -3.44
C PHE A 161 22.09 10.44 -3.92
N SER A 162 23.08 10.80 -3.09
CA SER A 162 24.10 11.81 -3.44
C SER A 162 25.07 11.35 -4.55
N GLU A 163 25.09 10.06 -4.92
CA GLU A 163 26.09 9.51 -5.84
C GLU A 163 25.59 9.15 -7.25
N THR A 164 24.30 9.31 -7.59
CA THR A 164 23.74 8.59 -8.77
C THR A 164 22.94 9.44 -9.78
N VAL A 165 23.10 10.76 -9.82
CA VAL A 165 22.20 11.62 -10.62
C VAL A 165 22.64 11.78 -12.09
N GLU A 166 23.88 11.47 -12.45
CA GLU A 166 24.38 11.83 -13.80
C GLU A 166 24.04 10.85 -14.95
N GLU A 167 23.55 9.63 -14.71
CA GLU A 167 23.21 8.69 -15.80
C GLU A 167 22.00 7.78 -15.49
N ILE A 168 20.79 8.33 -15.35
CA ILE A 168 19.56 7.53 -15.22
C ILE A 168 18.78 7.57 -16.55
N SER A 169 18.75 6.44 -17.27
CA SER A 169 17.88 6.25 -18.44
C SER A 169 16.39 6.17 -18.03
N GLU A 170 15.44 6.45 -18.95
CA GLU A 170 13.99 6.36 -18.66
C GLU A 170 13.57 5.01 -18.06
N LYS A 171 14.26 3.92 -18.42
CA LYS A 171 13.99 2.59 -17.87
C LYS A 171 14.43 2.46 -16.41
N ASN A 172 15.57 3.05 -16.06
CA ASN A 172 16.07 3.08 -14.68
C ASN A 172 15.26 4.03 -13.80
N LEU A 173 14.60 5.04 -14.37
CA LEU A 173 13.76 5.99 -13.64
C LEU A 173 12.55 5.33 -12.97
N ALA A 174 11.87 4.42 -13.69
CA ALA A 174 10.74 3.68 -13.15
C ALA A 174 11.18 2.77 -11.98
N ASP A 175 12.32 2.09 -12.14
CA ASP A 175 12.89 1.24 -11.09
C ASP A 175 13.28 2.06 -9.85
N VAL A 176 13.89 3.25 -10.05
CA VAL A 176 14.25 4.17 -8.97
C VAL A 176 13.02 4.77 -8.29
N ALA A 177 11.98 5.12 -9.05
CA ALA A 177 10.71 5.61 -8.50
C ALA A 177 9.98 4.55 -7.67
N ASN A 178 10.18 3.28 -8.01
CA ASN A 178 9.63 2.15 -7.27
C ASN A 178 10.49 1.72 -6.08
N GLN A 179 11.61 2.40 -5.79
CA GLN A 179 12.38 2.13 -4.58
C GLN A 179 11.61 2.53 -3.33
N THR A 180 11.66 1.67 -2.31
CA THR A 180 10.99 1.81 -1.01
C THR A 180 11.09 3.22 -0.40
N PRO A 181 12.26 3.88 -0.35
CA PRO A 181 12.37 5.19 0.27
C PRO A 181 11.58 6.28 -0.47
N ILE A 182 11.53 6.22 -1.81
CA ILE A 182 10.80 7.19 -2.65
C ILE A 182 9.30 7.01 -2.49
N ILE A 183 8.83 5.76 -2.53
CA ILE A 183 7.41 5.44 -2.32
C ILE A 183 6.95 5.95 -0.96
N ARG A 184 7.70 5.66 0.11
CA ARG A 184 7.37 6.10 1.47
C ARG A 184 7.37 7.61 1.60
N PHE A 185 8.38 8.28 1.04
CA PHE A 185 8.45 9.74 1.07
C PHE A 185 7.22 10.38 0.40
N VAL A 186 6.84 9.93 -0.80
CA VAL A 186 5.65 10.45 -1.51
C VAL A 186 4.37 10.16 -0.72
N ASN A 187 4.21 8.95 -0.18
CA ASN A 187 3.03 8.60 0.62
C ASN A 187 2.90 9.48 1.86
N LEU A 188 4.00 9.77 2.57
CA LEU A 188 3.97 10.65 3.74
C LEU A 188 3.64 12.09 3.40
N VAL A 189 4.17 12.61 2.28
CA VAL A 189 3.80 13.94 1.78
C VAL A 189 2.30 14.01 1.51
N LEU A 190 1.72 12.99 0.88
CA LEU A 190 0.29 12.93 0.60
C LEU A 190 -0.55 12.75 1.88
N GLN A 191 -0.11 11.90 2.82
CA GLN A 191 -0.79 11.72 4.11
C GLN A 191 -0.80 13.02 4.92
N GLN A 192 0.32 13.74 4.95
CA GLN A 192 0.42 15.04 5.60
C GLN A 192 -0.53 16.05 4.95
N ALA A 193 -0.61 16.09 3.62
CA ALA A 193 -1.57 16.92 2.90
C ALA A 193 -3.03 16.62 3.31
N ILE A 194 -3.39 15.34 3.44
CA ILE A 194 -4.73 14.91 3.87
C ILE A 194 -4.98 15.34 5.33
N LYS A 195 -4.02 15.10 6.23
CA LYS A 195 -4.10 15.46 7.64
C LYS A 195 -4.31 16.97 7.83
N ASP A 196 -3.58 17.77 7.06
CA ASP A 196 -3.65 19.24 7.08
C ASP A 196 -4.82 19.79 6.24
N LYS A 197 -5.60 18.91 5.60
CA LYS A 197 -6.71 19.27 4.69
C LYS A 197 -6.27 20.23 3.58
N ALA A 198 -5.08 20.03 3.05
CA ALA A 198 -4.57 20.80 1.94
C ALA A 198 -5.41 20.55 0.67
N SER A 199 -5.70 21.62 -0.08
CA SER A 199 -6.39 21.53 -1.37
C SER A 199 -5.46 21.09 -2.50
N ASP A 200 -4.18 21.46 -2.42
CA ASP A 200 -3.17 21.20 -3.44
C ASP A 200 -1.84 20.82 -2.78
N VAL A 201 -1.11 19.92 -3.43
CA VAL A 201 0.30 19.63 -3.15
C VAL A 201 1.13 20.04 -4.36
N HIS A 202 2.02 20.99 -4.17
CA HIS A 202 2.90 21.53 -5.19
C HIS A 202 4.27 20.85 -5.09
N PHE A 203 4.70 20.15 -6.13
CA PHE A 203 6.06 19.63 -6.28
C PHE A 203 6.82 20.52 -7.28
N GLU A 204 7.82 21.26 -6.80
CA GLU A 204 8.45 22.35 -7.54
C GLU A 204 9.96 22.09 -7.72
N PRO A 205 10.36 21.44 -8.83
CA PRO A 205 11.76 21.28 -9.18
C PRO A 205 12.31 22.59 -9.77
N PHE A 206 13.19 23.27 -9.06
CA PHE A 206 13.98 24.39 -9.57
C PHE A 206 15.35 23.92 -10.03
N GLU A 207 16.18 24.81 -10.58
CA GLU A 207 17.55 24.49 -11.03
C GLU A 207 18.39 23.91 -9.88
N ASP A 208 18.50 24.64 -8.76
CA ASP A 208 19.39 24.27 -7.65
C ASP A 208 18.71 23.61 -6.45
N GLN A 209 17.38 23.59 -6.42
CA GLN A 209 16.60 23.13 -5.25
C GLN A 209 15.33 22.41 -5.66
N PHE A 210 14.82 21.56 -4.77
CA PHE A 210 13.51 20.94 -4.89
C PHE A 210 12.63 21.39 -3.73
N ARG A 211 11.44 21.92 -4.03
CA ARG A 211 10.51 22.41 -3.01
C ARG A 211 9.20 21.64 -3.08
N ILE A 212 8.60 21.44 -1.92
CA ILE A 212 7.24 20.90 -1.80
C ILE A 212 6.43 21.88 -0.96
N ARG A 213 5.24 22.25 -1.46
CA ARG A 213 4.35 23.21 -0.78
C ARG A 213 2.92 22.68 -0.71
N TYR A 214 2.24 22.94 0.40
CA TYR A 214 0.83 22.62 0.59
C TYR A 214 0.00 23.89 0.48
N ARG A 215 -1.13 23.83 -0.24
CA ARG A 215 -2.14 24.90 -0.18
C ARG A 215 -3.16 24.56 0.91
N ILE A 216 -3.14 25.29 2.02
CA ILE A 216 -4.05 25.10 3.15
C ILE A 216 -4.81 26.40 3.35
N ASP A 217 -6.14 26.36 3.26
CA ASP A 217 -7.03 27.53 3.36
C ASP A 217 -6.63 28.70 2.44
N GLY A 218 -6.12 28.37 1.25
CA GLY A 218 -5.70 29.33 0.23
C GLY A 218 -4.29 29.91 0.42
N ALA A 219 -3.60 29.60 1.53
CA ALA A 219 -2.21 29.98 1.77
C ALA A 219 -1.25 28.83 1.40
N LEU A 220 -0.07 29.17 0.89
CA LEU A 220 0.99 28.21 0.58
C LEU A 220 1.92 28.06 1.78
N TYR A 221 2.09 26.82 2.23
CA TYR A 221 3.02 26.44 3.29
C TYR A 221 4.12 25.57 2.70
N GLU A 222 5.38 25.97 2.91
CA GLU A 222 6.55 25.22 2.43
C GLU A 222 7.04 24.27 3.54
N MET A 223 7.29 23.01 3.19
CA MET A 223 7.95 22.07 4.10
C MET A 223 9.48 22.23 4.06
N ALA A 224 10.19 21.55 4.95
CA ALA A 224 11.65 21.47 4.88
C ALA A 224 12.07 21.00 3.46
N PRO A 225 12.95 21.75 2.76
CA PRO A 225 13.23 21.49 1.37
C PRO A 225 13.91 20.12 1.22
N PRO A 226 13.35 19.19 0.44
CA PRO A 226 13.99 17.91 0.17
C PRO A 226 15.30 18.11 -0.63
N PRO A 227 16.24 17.16 -0.51
CA PRO A 227 17.42 17.09 -1.36
C PRO A 227 17.06 17.17 -2.85
N LYS A 228 17.82 17.96 -3.62
CA LYS A 228 17.53 18.25 -5.04
C LYS A 228 17.50 16.98 -5.92
N ASN A 229 18.36 16.01 -5.61
CA ASN A 229 18.43 14.71 -6.28
C ASN A 229 17.13 13.90 -6.19
N LEU A 230 16.25 14.16 -5.21
CA LEU A 230 14.95 13.48 -5.08
C LEU A 230 13.90 13.98 -6.07
N ALA A 231 14.13 15.12 -6.74
CA ALA A 231 13.14 15.70 -7.65
C ALA A 231 12.70 14.71 -8.74
N ILE A 232 13.66 14.07 -9.40
CA ILE A 232 13.41 13.17 -10.53
C ILE A 232 12.68 11.88 -10.07
N PRO A 233 13.16 11.13 -9.06
CA PRO A 233 12.45 9.96 -8.54
C PRO A 233 11.03 10.26 -8.05
N VAL A 234 10.84 11.37 -7.33
CA VAL A 234 9.54 11.75 -6.78
C VAL A 234 8.54 12.07 -7.90
N ILE A 235 8.95 12.85 -8.90
CA ILE A 235 8.10 13.15 -10.06
C ILE A 235 7.73 11.88 -10.82
N SER A 236 8.70 10.98 -11.03
CA SER A 236 8.43 9.69 -11.69
C SER A 236 7.47 8.82 -10.89
N ARG A 237 7.54 8.83 -9.55
CA ARG A 237 6.56 8.11 -8.71
C ARG A 237 5.15 8.69 -8.83
N ILE A 238 5.00 10.02 -8.85
CA ILE A 238 3.70 10.68 -9.05
C ILE A 238 3.11 10.30 -10.42
N LYS A 239 3.94 10.26 -11.45
CA LYS A 239 3.57 9.82 -12.80
C LYS A 239 3.02 8.39 -12.79
N VAL A 240 3.73 7.45 -12.16
CA VAL A 240 3.29 6.05 -12.01
C VAL A 240 1.94 5.97 -11.27
N LEU A 241 1.80 6.66 -10.13
CA LEU A 241 0.54 6.69 -9.37
C LEU A 241 -0.65 7.25 -10.18
N SER A 242 -0.37 8.18 -11.09
CA SER A 242 -1.39 8.82 -11.93
C SER A 242 -1.64 8.07 -13.24
N ASN A 243 -0.98 6.92 -13.45
CA ASN A 243 -0.97 6.19 -14.72
C ASN A 243 -0.58 7.07 -15.93
N MET A 244 0.36 8.00 -15.70
CA MET A 244 0.94 8.87 -16.71
C MET A 244 2.34 8.34 -17.04
N ASN A 245 2.51 7.69 -18.19
CA ASN A 245 3.84 7.27 -18.68
C ASN A 245 4.61 8.46 -19.25
#